data_AF-K1E5I2-F1
#
_entry.id   AF-K1E5I2-F1
#
_cell.length_a   1.000
_cell.length_b   1.000
_cell.length_c   1.000
_cell.angle_alpha   90.00
_cell.angle_beta   90.00
_cell.angle_gamma   90.00
#
_symmetry.space_group_name_H-M   'P 1'
#
loop_
_entity.id
_entity.type
_entity.pdbx_description
1 polymer ?
#
loop_
_entity_poly.entity_id
_entity_poly.type
_entity_poly.pdbx_seq_one_letter_code
_entity_poly.pdbx_strand_id
1 'polypeptide(L)'
;MACVVCRWQTVSGMEAPHLKEDASCAHPALRPHVTEGEHTRLIAWAHELRAVHARLREALDLVRTAGADPEAARDLLLYCRGFCTALARHHEGEDRHLFPAVAAAHPELAETLRKLTQDHSMMSHLIGGLEAALDRDAPPDEVYSHVEGLGAIMESQFGFEERALLEVLETLDLPTDPAAVLGPL
;
A
#
# COMPACT_ATOMS: atom_id res chain seq x y z
N MET A 1 -5.42 62.95 26.39
CA MET A 1 -4.72 61.65 26.55
C MET A 1 -3.53 61.65 25.62
N ALA A 2 -2.35 61.37 26.15
CA ALA A 2 -1.06 61.71 25.57
C ALA A 2 -0.65 60.85 24.36
N CYS A 3 0.01 61.52 23.44
CA CYS A 3 0.77 61.06 22.28
C CYS A 3 2.21 60.76 22.72
N VAL A 4 2.82 59.64 22.31
CA VAL A 4 4.27 59.54 22.12
C VAL A 4 4.59 58.59 20.97
N VAL A 5 5.00 59.19 19.85
CA VAL A 5 5.78 58.62 18.77
C VAL A 5 7.24 58.62 19.23
N CYS A 6 7.90 57.47 19.31
CA CYS A 6 9.36 57.42 19.41
C CYS A 6 9.97 57.34 18.01
N ARG A 7 10.25 58.54 17.51
CA ARG A 7 11.14 58.86 16.41
C ARG A 7 12.57 58.46 16.80
N TRP A 8 13.23 57.61 16.03
CA TRP A 8 14.69 57.56 15.98
C TRP A 8 15.14 57.95 14.58
N GLN A 9 15.81 59.10 14.54
CA GLN A 9 16.41 59.70 13.36
C GLN A 9 17.60 58.88 12.90
N THR A 10 17.70 58.77 11.58
CA THR A 10 18.94 58.47 10.86
C THR A 10 19.99 59.54 11.16
N VAL A 11 21.13 59.12 11.69
CA VAL A 11 22.38 59.89 11.65
C VAL A 11 23.32 59.23 10.65
N SER A 12 23.79 60.05 9.70
CA SER A 12 24.75 59.68 8.67
C SER A 12 26.15 60.05 9.14
N GLY A 13 27.11 59.14 8.95
CA GLY A 13 28.55 59.43 8.93
C GLY A 13 29.31 59.18 10.24
N MET A 14 29.85 57.97 10.40
CA MET A 14 31.17 57.78 11.01
C MET A 14 31.78 56.48 10.48
N GLU A 15 33.04 56.55 10.09
CA GLU A 15 33.82 55.54 9.38
C GLU A 15 33.95 54.18 10.10
N ALA A 16 34.16 53.16 9.28
CA ALA A 16 34.25 51.75 9.64
C ALA A 16 35.55 51.39 10.38
N PRO A 17 35.49 50.44 11.33
CA PRO A 17 36.62 49.61 11.67
C PRO A 17 36.54 48.27 10.91
N HIS A 18 37.64 47.95 10.22
CA HIS A 18 37.99 46.62 9.71
C HIS A 18 37.74 45.54 10.77
N LEU A 19 36.80 44.63 10.49
CA LEU A 19 36.67 43.34 11.17
C LEU A 19 37.04 42.24 10.18
N LYS A 20 38.04 41.46 10.59
CA LYS A 20 38.65 40.36 9.85
C LYS A 20 37.60 39.31 9.50
N GLU A 21 37.71 38.76 8.29
CA GLU A 21 37.23 37.43 7.95
C GLU A 21 37.70 36.42 9.02
N ASP A 22 36.83 35.45 9.33
CA ASP A 22 37.11 34.07 9.73
C ASP A 22 36.03 33.55 10.69
N ALA A 23 35.00 32.89 10.15
CA ALA A 23 34.40 31.66 10.70
C ALA A 23 33.09 31.34 9.97
N SER A 24 33.18 30.36 9.07
CA SER A 24 32.05 29.61 8.53
C SER A 24 31.16 29.11 9.68
N CYS A 25 29.93 29.63 9.77
CA CYS A 25 28.93 29.12 10.68
C CYS A 25 28.23 27.93 10.02
N ALA A 26 28.89 26.77 10.03
CA ALA A 26 28.28 25.52 9.62
C ALA A 26 27.13 25.18 10.59
N HIS A 27 25.90 25.43 10.17
CA HIS A 27 24.73 24.86 10.83
C HIS A 27 24.81 23.34 10.63
N PRO A 28 24.80 22.52 11.71
CA PRO A 28 24.73 21.08 11.54
C PRO A 28 23.42 20.76 10.83
N ALA A 29 23.51 20.04 9.71
CA ALA A 29 22.36 19.49 9.02
C ALA A 29 21.56 18.66 10.04
N LEU A 30 20.34 19.11 10.35
CA LEU A 30 19.43 18.42 11.22
C LEU A 30 19.16 17.06 10.58
N ARG A 31 19.66 15.98 11.19
CA ARG A 31 19.24 14.62 10.81
C ARG A 31 17.73 14.55 11.06
N PRO A 32 16.92 14.00 10.14
CA PRO A 32 15.51 13.80 10.42
C PRO A 32 15.41 12.83 11.61
N HIS A 33 14.93 13.34 12.74
CA HIS A 33 14.63 12.52 13.90
C HIS A 33 13.24 11.95 13.67
N VAL A 34 13.17 10.72 13.16
CA VAL A 34 11.90 9.98 13.06
C VAL A 34 11.32 9.88 14.47
N THR A 35 10.11 10.39 14.65
CA THR A 35 9.37 10.27 15.91
C THR A 35 8.86 8.84 16.08
N GLU A 36 8.61 8.41 17.31
CA GLU A 36 8.10 7.05 17.59
C GLU A 36 6.80 6.77 16.83
N GLY A 37 5.91 7.77 16.70
CA GLY A 37 4.68 7.67 15.91
C GLY A 37 4.89 7.62 14.39
N GLU A 38 5.99 8.18 13.86
CA GLU A 38 6.37 8.01 12.45
C GLU A 38 6.94 6.61 12.23
N HIS A 39 7.85 6.14 13.10
CA HIS A 39 8.42 4.80 13.00
C HIS A 39 7.35 3.69 13.09
N THR A 40 6.34 3.85 13.96
CA THR A 40 5.18 2.94 14.02
C THR A 40 4.38 2.94 12.71
N ARG A 41 4.20 4.08 12.04
CA ARG A 41 3.50 4.15 10.75
C ARG A 41 4.30 3.55 9.61
N LEU A 42 5.62 3.75 9.59
CA LEU A 42 6.49 3.21 8.55
C LEU A 42 6.48 1.67 8.55
N ILE A 43 6.49 1.02 9.71
CA ILE A 43 6.37 -0.46 9.81
C ILE A 43 4.94 -0.94 9.51
N ALA A 44 3.93 -0.08 9.63
CA ALA A 44 2.52 -0.47 9.48
C ALA A 44 2.17 -0.93 8.06
N TRP A 45 2.79 -0.38 7.01
CA TRP A 45 2.54 -0.79 5.63
C TRP A 45 3.00 -2.21 5.34
N ALA A 46 4.25 -2.53 5.67
CA ALA A 46 4.80 -3.87 5.45
C ALA A 46 4.07 -4.93 6.30
N HIS A 47 3.69 -4.57 7.52
CA HIS A 47 2.90 -5.44 8.38
C HIS A 47 1.48 -5.67 7.82
N GLU A 48 0.78 -4.62 7.42
CA GLU A 48 -0.59 -4.74 6.92
C GLU A 48 -0.65 -5.50 5.59
N LEU A 49 0.32 -5.31 4.68
CA LEU A 49 0.41 -6.07 3.44
C LEU A 49 0.52 -7.58 3.71
N ARG A 50 1.44 -7.99 4.60
CA ARG A 50 1.54 -9.40 5.00
C ARG A 50 0.24 -9.90 5.66
N ALA A 51 -0.39 -9.07 6.48
CA ALA A 51 -1.60 -9.45 7.19
C ALA A 51 -2.80 -9.65 6.25
N VAL A 52 -3.00 -8.77 5.28
CA VAL A 52 -4.06 -8.92 4.27
C VAL A 52 -3.80 -10.12 3.36
N HIS A 53 -2.56 -10.36 2.93
CA HIS A 53 -2.20 -11.56 2.15
C HIS A 53 -2.48 -12.85 2.93
N ALA A 54 -2.13 -12.90 4.22
CA ALA A 54 -2.39 -14.07 5.06
C ALA A 54 -3.89 -14.37 5.16
N ARG A 55 -4.71 -13.35 5.43
CA ARG A 55 -6.16 -13.48 5.51
C ARG A 55 -6.81 -13.83 4.15
N LEU A 56 -6.27 -13.33 3.02
CA LEU A 56 -6.72 -13.72 1.67
C LEU A 56 -6.40 -15.19 1.36
N ARG A 57 -5.23 -15.68 1.80
CA ARG A 57 -4.90 -17.12 1.75
C ARG A 57 -5.89 -17.95 2.58
N GLU A 58 -6.20 -17.52 3.80
CA GLU A 58 -7.21 -18.19 4.64
C GLU A 58 -8.60 -18.20 3.99
N ALA A 59 -9.03 -17.09 3.38
CA ALA A 59 -10.30 -16.99 2.67
C ALA A 59 -10.36 -17.94 1.45
N LEU A 60 -9.27 -18.05 0.69
CA LEU A 60 -9.16 -19.01 -0.41
C LEU A 60 -9.29 -20.46 0.09
N ASP A 61 -8.67 -20.79 1.21
CA ASP A 61 -8.73 -22.14 1.78
C ASP A 61 -10.14 -22.50 2.27
N LEU A 62 -10.90 -21.53 2.79
CA LEU A 62 -12.31 -21.71 3.12
C LEU A 62 -13.15 -22.00 1.87
N VAL A 63 -12.92 -21.26 0.78
CA VAL A 63 -13.58 -21.51 -0.51
C VAL A 63 -13.25 -22.91 -1.04
N ARG A 64 -11.97 -23.32 -1.00
CA ARG A 64 -11.53 -24.66 -1.42
C ARG A 64 -12.20 -25.77 -0.62
N THR A 65 -12.28 -25.59 0.71
CA THR A 65 -12.87 -26.58 1.61
C THR A 65 -14.38 -26.69 1.39
N ALA A 66 -15.08 -25.56 1.22
CA ALA A 66 -16.50 -25.55 0.89
C ALA A 66 -16.77 -26.19 -0.49
N GLY A 67 -15.88 -26.02 -1.46
CA GLY A 67 -15.99 -26.63 -2.78
C GLY A 67 -15.84 -28.15 -2.80
N ALA A 68 -15.26 -28.73 -1.76
CA ALA A 68 -15.12 -30.18 -1.61
C ALA A 68 -16.40 -30.87 -1.10
N ASP A 69 -17.37 -30.12 -0.56
CA ASP A 69 -18.66 -30.63 -0.08
C ASP A 69 -19.81 -30.18 -1.01
N PRO A 70 -20.35 -31.07 -1.86
CA PRO A 70 -21.44 -30.75 -2.78
C PRO A 70 -22.74 -30.30 -2.11
N GLU A 71 -22.95 -30.62 -0.82
CA GLU A 71 -24.17 -30.23 -0.08
C GLU A 71 -24.11 -28.78 0.43
N ALA A 72 -22.91 -28.15 0.42
CA ALA A 72 -22.66 -26.81 0.93
C ALA A 72 -22.72 -25.70 -0.14
N ALA A 73 -23.40 -25.93 -1.26
CA ALA A 73 -23.39 -25.03 -2.43
C ALA A 73 -23.73 -23.56 -2.13
N ARG A 74 -24.68 -23.29 -1.21
CA ARG A 74 -25.01 -21.90 -0.82
C ARG A 74 -23.89 -21.21 -0.05
N ASP A 75 -23.20 -21.94 0.81
CA ASP A 75 -22.10 -21.40 1.60
C ASP A 75 -20.89 -21.13 0.69
N LEU A 76 -20.62 -22.04 -0.26
CA LEU A 76 -19.61 -21.84 -1.30
C LEU A 76 -19.85 -20.55 -2.10
N LEU A 77 -21.07 -20.31 -2.58
CA LEU A 77 -21.40 -19.08 -3.32
C LEU A 77 -21.11 -17.82 -2.48
N LEU A 78 -21.51 -17.82 -1.20
CA LEU A 78 -21.28 -16.70 -0.30
C LEU A 78 -19.78 -16.45 -0.07
N TYR A 79 -19.01 -17.51 0.23
CA TYR A 79 -17.57 -17.40 0.45
C TYR A 79 -16.83 -16.96 -0.81
N CYS A 80 -17.16 -17.53 -1.98
CA CYS A 80 -16.55 -17.15 -3.25
C CYS A 80 -16.76 -15.66 -3.55
N ARG A 81 -17.98 -15.14 -3.39
CA ARG A 81 -18.28 -13.73 -3.67
C ARG A 81 -17.59 -12.78 -2.69
N GLY A 82 -17.56 -13.15 -1.40
CA GLY A 82 -16.83 -12.41 -0.39
C GLY A 82 -15.34 -12.34 -0.73
N PHE A 83 -14.73 -13.49 -1.01
CA PHE A 83 -13.33 -13.61 -1.42
C PHE A 83 -13.01 -12.80 -2.69
N CYS A 84 -13.82 -12.93 -3.75
CA CYS A 84 -13.60 -12.17 -5.00
C CYS A 84 -13.66 -10.66 -4.76
N THR A 85 -14.65 -10.20 -3.98
CA THR A 85 -14.80 -8.78 -3.64
C THR A 85 -13.61 -8.26 -2.84
N ALA A 86 -13.17 -9.03 -1.85
CA ALA A 86 -12.02 -8.72 -1.02
C ALA A 86 -10.73 -8.60 -1.83
N LEU A 87 -10.43 -9.62 -2.64
CA LEU A 87 -9.21 -9.67 -3.46
C LEU A 87 -9.17 -8.53 -4.48
N ALA A 88 -10.30 -8.26 -5.16
CA ALA A 88 -10.39 -7.16 -6.12
C ALA A 88 -10.16 -5.79 -5.47
N ARG A 89 -10.72 -5.55 -4.28
CA ARG A 89 -10.55 -4.28 -3.55
C ARG A 89 -9.13 -4.09 -3.07
N HIS A 90 -8.49 -5.14 -2.57
CA HIS A 90 -7.10 -5.12 -2.15
C HIS A 90 -6.19 -4.65 -3.29
N HIS A 91 -6.27 -5.29 -4.46
CA HIS A 91 -5.49 -4.90 -5.64
C HIS A 91 -5.83 -3.51 -6.16
N GLU A 92 -7.11 -3.13 -6.18
CA GLU A 92 -7.51 -1.78 -6.58
C GLU A 92 -6.88 -0.73 -5.65
N GLY A 93 -6.85 -1.01 -4.35
CA GLY A 93 -6.18 -0.17 -3.36
C GLY A 93 -4.70 0.02 -3.65
N GLU A 94 -4.01 -1.06 -4.01
CA GLU A 94 -2.60 -1.03 -4.37
C GLU A 94 -2.35 -0.22 -5.63
N ASP A 95 -3.05 -0.56 -6.72
CA ASP A 95 -2.89 0.08 -8.02
C ASP A 95 -3.20 1.59 -7.97
N ARG A 96 -4.20 1.99 -7.17
CA ARG A 96 -4.67 3.38 -7.12
C ARG A 96 -3.96 4.24 -6.09
N HIS A 97 -3.40 3.65 -5.03
CA HIS A 97 -2.86 4.40 -3.90
C HIS A 97 -1.44 3.98 -3.53
N LEU A 98 -1.20 2.70 -3.28
CA LEU A 98 0.11 2.24 -2.80
C LEU A 98 1.19 2.36 -3.88
N PHE A 99 0.97 1.76 -5.05
CA PHE A 99 1.97 1.73 -6.12
C PHE A 99 2.34 3.12 -6.64
N PRO A 100 1.41 4.08 -6.80
CA PRO A 100 1.78 5.47 -7.11
C PRO A 100 2.69 6.11 -6.05
N ALA A 101 2.43 5.86 -4.76
CA ALA A 101 3.27 6.38 -3.68
C ALA A 101 4.67 5.74 -3.69
N VAL A 102 4.75 4.42 -3.88
CA VAL A 102 6.02 3.70 -4.02
C VAL A 102 6.78 4.20 -5.25
N ALA A 103 6.14 4.38 -6.40
CA ALA A 103 6.79 4.89 -7.61
C ALA A 103 7.36 6.30 -7.43
N ALA A 104 6.69 7.15 -6.65
CA ALA A 104 7.15 8.50 -6.36
C ALA A 104 8.39 8.52 -5.44
N ALA A 105 8.43 7.63 -4.44
CA ALA A 105 9.54 7.52 -3.50
C ALA A 105 10.72 6.69 -4.04
N HIS A 106 10.43 5.69 -4.88
CA HIS A 106 11.37 4.69 -5.41
C HIS A 106 11.24 4.52 -6.93
N PRO A 107 11.68 5.51 -7.74
CA PRO A 107 11.54 5.46 -9.20
C PRO A 107 12.22 4.25 -9.86
N GLU A 108 13.25 3.69 -9.21
CA GLU A 108 13.95 2.47 -9.64
C GLU A 108 13.04 1.23 -9.70
N LEU A 109 11.93 1.22 -8.96
CA LEU A 109 10.97 0.11 -8.94
C LEU A 109 9.94 0.14 -10.06
N ALA A 110 10.00 1.11 -10.99
CA ALA A 110 8.98 1.28 -12.03
C ALA A 110 8.73 0.01 -12.87
N GLU A 111 9.77 -0.78 -13.17
CA GLU A 111 9.62 -2.07 -13.88
C GLU A 111 8.92 -3.13 -13.00
N THR A 112 9.26 -3.18 -11.72
CA THR A 112 8.64 -4.09 -10.74
C THR A 112 7.16 -3.80 -10.57
N LEU A 113 6.79 -2.53 -10.36
CA LEU A 113 5.40 -2.11 -10.20
C LEU A 113 4.57 -2.39 -11.47
N ARG A 114 5.14 -2.20 -12.67
CA ARG A 114 4.47 -2.59 -13.92
C ARG A 114 4.13 -4.08 -13.97
N LYS A 115 5.03 -4.95 -13.49
CA LYS A 115 4.78 -6.40 -13.44
C LYS A 115 3.66 -6.73 -12.45
N LEU A 116 3.70 -6.14 -11.26
CA LEU A 116 2.66 -6.34 -10.25
C LEU A 116 1.27 -5.91 -10.76
N THR A 117 1.15 -4.74 -11.40
CA THR A 117 -0.11 -4.30 -12.02
C THR A 117 -0.55 -5.18 -13.19
N GLN A 118 0.39 -5.75 -13.94
CA GLN A 118 0.07 -6.73 -14.99
C GLN A 118 -0.52 -8.01 -14.38
N ASP A 119 0.05 -8.48 -13.28
CA ASP A 119 -0.45 -9.63 -12.54
C ASP A 119 -1.84 -9.33 -11.93
N HIS A 120 -2.09 -8.11 -11.44
CA HIS A 120 -3.44 -7.66 -11.03
C HIS A 120 -4.46 -7.70 -12.16
N SER A 121 -4.05 -7.34 -13.38
CA SER A 121 -4.91 -7.41 -14.56
C SER A 121 -5.26 -8.86 -14.91
N MET A 122 -4.29 -9.78 -14.80
CA MET A 122 -4.53 -11.22 -14.98
C MET A 122 -5.45 -11.78 -13.90
N MET A 123 -5.23 -11.41 -12.63
CA MET A 123 -6.07 -11.83 -11.52
C MET A 123 -7.52 -11.33 -11.69
N SER A 124 -7.68 -10.07 -12.09
CA SER A 124 -9.01 -9.47 -12.38
C SER A 124 -9.76 -10.24 -13.46
N HIS A 125 -9.06 -10.71 -14.50
CA HIS A 125 -9.66 -11.54 -15.54
C HIS A 125 -10.12 -12.91 -14.99
N LEU A 126 -9.31 -13.55 -14.14
CA LEU A 126 -9.66 -14.83 -13.51
C LEU A 126 -10.84 -14.70 -12.55
N ILE A 127 -10.87 -13.62 -11.75
CA ILE A 127 -12.00 -13.29 -10.88
C ILE A 127 -13.27 -13.14 -11.71
N GLY A 128 -13.25 -12.37 -12.80
CA GLY A 128 -14.42 -12.21 -13.67
C GLY A 128 -14.89 -13.54 -14.29
N GLY A 129 -13.97 -14.44 -14.63
CA GLY A 129 -14.30 -15.79 -15.10
C GLY A 129 -14.99 -16.63 -14.02
N LEU A 130 -14.49 -16.60 -12.79
CA LEU A 130 -15.10 -17.27 -11.64
C LEU A 130 -16.50 -16.68 -11.33
N GLU A 131 -16.63 -15.36 -11.30
CA GLU A 131 -17.92 -14.69 -11.07
C GLU A 131 -18.96 -15.05 -12.14
N ALA A 132 -18.55 -15.08 -13.42
CA ALA A 132 -19.42 -15.50 -14.50
C ALA A 132 -19.85 -16.97 -14.40
N ALA A 133 -18.97 -17.86 -13.92
CA ALA A 133 -19.33 -19.26 -13.64
C ALA A 133 -20.35 -19.36 -12.50
N LEU A 134 -20.19 -18.56 -11.44
CA LEU A 134 -21.14 -18.48 -10.34
C LEU A 134 -22.50 -17.90 -10.78
N ASP A 135 -22.51 -16.86 -11.62
CA ASP A 135 -23.74 -16.21 -12.11
C ASP A 135 -24.64 -17.13 -12.93
N ARG A 136 -24.07 -18.14 -13.59
CA ARG A 136 -24.78 -19.09 -14.44
C ARG A 136 -25.02 -20.44 -13.78
N ASP A 137 -24.81 -20.54 -12.47
CA ASP A 137 -24.91 -21.79 -11.69
C ASP A 137 -24.09 -22.93 -12.32
N ALA A 138 -22.82 -22.66 -12.65
CA ALA A 138 -21.92 -23.68 -13.21
C ALA A 138 -21.76 -24.89 -12.28
N PRO A 139 -21.48 -26.10 -12.82
CA PRO A 139 -21.20 -27.27 -12.03
C PRO A 139 -20.06 -27.06 -11.00
N PRO A 140 -20.11 -27.70 -9.82
CA PRO A 140 -19.11 -27.50 -8.76
C PRO A 140 -17.66 -27.77 -9.18
N ASP A 141 -17.42 -28.75 -10.06
CA ASP A 141 -16.10 -29.08 -10.59
C ASP A 141 -15.51 -27.96 -11.45
N GLU A 142 -16.35 -27.27 -12.21
CA GLU A 142 -15.93 -26.11 -13.00
C GLU A 142 -15.57 -24.92 -12.10
N VAL A 143 -16.42 -24.61 -11.11
CA VAL A 143 -16.15 -23.57 -10.11
C VAL A 143 -14.85 -23.87 -9.36
N TYR A 144 -14.66 -25.12 -8.95
CA TYR A 144 -13.43 -25.56 -8.28
C TYR A 144 -12.19 -25.37 -9.17
N SER A 145 -12.25 -25.69 -10.46
CA SER A 145 -11.14 -25.44 -11.39
C SER A 145 -10.80 -23.95 -11.52
N HIS A 146 -11.80 -23.06 -11.47
CA HIS A 146 -11.57 -21.61 -11.47
C HIS A 146 -10.87 -21.15 -10.19
N VAL A 147 -11.32 -21.65 -9.04
CA VAL A 147 -10.72 -21.37 -7.72
C VAL A 147 -9.25 -21.84 -7.67
N GLU A 148 -8.95 -23.04 -8.16
CA GLU A 148 -7.58 -23.56 -8.18
C GLU A 148 -6.66 -22.74 -9.09
N GLY A 149 -7.14 -22.35 -10.28
CA GLY A 149 -6.40 -21.48 -11.19
C GLY A 149 -6.11 -20.11 -10.58
N LEU A 150 -7.11 -19.50 -9.95
CA LEU A 150 -6.96 -18.21 -9.25
C LEU A 150 -5.98 -18.33 -8.08
N GLY A 151 -6.09 -19.39 -7.28
CA GLY A 151 -5.20 -19.63 -6.14
C GLY A 151 -3.72 -19.81 -6.53
N ALA A 152 -3.45 -20.46 -7.66
CA ALA A 152 -2.08 -20.62 -8.15
C ALA A 152 -1.43 -19.29 -8.55
N ILE A 153 -2.19 -18.41 -9.21
CA ILE A 153 -1.72 -17.07 -9.60
C ILE A 153 -1.57 -16.18 -8.36
N MET A 154 -2.54 -16.21 -7.44
CA MET A 154 -2.51 -15.45 -6.18
C MET A 154 -1.24 -15.75 -5.38
N GLU A 155 -0.89 -17.02 -5.17
CA GLU A 155 0.30 -17.37 -4.37
C GLU A 155 1.60 -16.89 -5.04
N SER A 156 1.68 -17.00 -6.37
CA SER A 156 2.83 -16.48 -7.11
C SER A 156 2.96 -14.96 -6.98
N GLN A 157 1.84 -14.24 -7.13
CA GLN A 157 1.76 -12.78 -7.01
C GLN A 157 2.19 -12.31 -5.61
N PHE A 158 1.52 -12.80 -4.56
CA PHE A 158 1.81 -12.40 -3.18
C PHE A 158 3.27 -12.68 -2.82
N GLY A 159 3.78 -13.86 -3.19
CA GLY A 159 5.19 -14.18 -2.95
C GLY A 159 6.15 -13.23 -3.67
N PHE A 160 5.85 -12.84 -4.90
CA PHE A 160 6.69 -11.88 -5.64
C PHE A 160 6.63 -10.48 -5.05
N GLU A 161 5.43 -9.98 -4.78
CA GLU A 161 5.22 -8.67 -4.18
C GLU A 161 5.88 -8.54 -2.82
N GLU A 162 5.67 -9.52 -1.93
CA GLU A 162 6.26 -9.51 -0.60
C GLU A 162 7.80 -9.42 -0.69
N ARG A 163 8.43 -10.23 -1.55
CA ARG A 163 9.88 -10.17 -1.76
C ARG A 163 10.35 -8.84 -2.34
N ALA A 164 9.54 -8.19 -3.15
CA ALA A 164 9.92 -6.98 -3.87
C ALA A 164 9.71 -5.71 -3.03
N LEU A 165 8.64 -5.65 -2.23
CA LEU A 165 8.16 -4.41 -1.66
C LEU A 165 8.27 -4.33 -0.13
N LEU A 166 8.39 -5.44 0.62
CA LEU A 166 8.27 -5.32 2.08
C LEU A 166 9.35 -4.46 2.73
N GLU A 167 10.61 -4.57 2.33
CA GLU A 167 11.68 -3.70 2.83
C GLU A 167 11.48 -2.23 2.42
N VAL A 168 10.89 -2.00 1.25
CA VAL A 168 10.56 -0.65 0.75
C VAL A 168 9.46 -0.04 1.61
N LEU A 169 8.43 -0.83 1.89
CA LEU A 169 7.26 -0.42 2.68
C LEU A 169 7.60 -0.10 4.14
N GLU A 170 8.64 -0.71 4.72
CA GLU A 170 9.15 -0.36 6.06
C GLU A 170 9.66 1.08 6.16
N THR A 171 9.83 1.78 5.04
CA THR A 171 10.32 3.17 4.98
C THR A 171 9.36 4.11 4.25
N LEU A 172 8.20 3.63 3.81
CA LEU A 172 7.23 4.42 3.05
C LEU A 172 6.46 5.39 3.95
N ASP A 173 6.71 6.69 3.77
CA ASP A 173 5.94 7.76 4.43
C ASP A 173 4.72 8.18 3.59
N LEU A 174 3.66 7.39 3.69
CA LEU A 174 2.35 7.71 3.11
C LEU A 174 1.37 8.02 4.26
N PRO A 175 0.89 9.28 4.41
CA PRO A 175 0.02 9.68 5.52
C PRO A 175 -1.44 9.22 5.31
N THR A 176 -1.64 7.92 5.25
CA THR A 176 -2.95 7.27 5.12
C THR A 176 -2.94 5.97 5.93
N ASP A 177 -4.11 5.54 6.40
CA ASP A 177 -4.26 4.27 7.10
C ASP A 177 -4.05 3.10 6.13
N PRO A 178 -3.06 2.20 6.37
CA PRO A 178 -2.83 1.03 5.52
C PRO A 178 -4.07 0.16 5.37
N ALA A 179 -4.86 -0.03 6.42
CA ALA A 179 -6.06 -0.87 6.36
C ALA A 179 -7.14 -0.29 5.45
N ALA A 180 -7.21 1.05 5.34
CA ALA A 180 -8.15 1.71 4.44
C ALA A 180 -7.77 1.56 2.96
N VAL A 181 -6.47 1.38 2.67
CA VAL A 181 -5.96 1.19 1.30
C VAL A 181 -5.93 -0.27 0.92
N LEU A 182 -5.30 -1.11 1.74
CA LEU A 182 -5.13 -2.54 1.47
C LEU A 182 -6.41 -3.35 1.69
N GLY A 183 -7.41 -2.75 2.34
CA GLY A 183 -8.72 -3.31 2.57
C GLY A 183 -8.80 -4.06 3.91
N PRO A 184 -9.84 -3.83 4.73
CA PRO A 184 -10.18 -4.76 5.78
C PRO A 184 -10.81 -5.99 5.14
N LEU A 185 -10.43 -7.17 5.61
CA LEU A 185 -11.12 -8.42 5.30
C LEU A 185 -12.22 -8.68 6.32
#